data_AF-A0AA88Y9D6-F1
#
_entry.id   AF-A0AA88Y9D6-F1
#
_cell.length_a   1.000
_cell.length_b   1.000
_cell.length_c   1.000
_cell.angle_alpha   90.00
_cell.angle_beta   90.00
_cell.angle_gamma   90.00
#
_symmetry.space_group_name_H-M   'P 1'
#
loop_
_entity.id
_entity.type
_entity.pdbx_description
1 polymer ?
#
loop_
_entity_poly.entity_id
_entity_poly.type
_entity_poly.pdbx_seq_one_letter_code
_entity_poly.pdbx_strand_id
1 'polypeptide(L)'
;MRNEHPVCFVSLSQSFGHYNVVATKWGSPLTLYKEKGILSFIDILSMTRECLGDDTKNHSFLLGVSANPKGSMKELIDLIKQKYDKLKECTSKTPVIIIDNLSLWIDIGYSINQVIHFVNVLNRLVLKPSQPDLEAGSFISNLDSGLTHDDIDKTVLWKYMSHMSDMTIEVSGLDSGFCKEVHGKIKVSWKDSLLKITSRIMQFRVMDKSIALFASGMSSAVI
;
A
#
# COMPACT_ATOMS: atom_id res chain seq x y z
N MET A 1 -13.33 -1.88 2.95
CA MET A 1 -14.09 -1.54 4.17
C MET A 1 -15.60 -1.48 3.96
N ARG A 2 -16.13 -0.92 2.86
CA ARG A 2 -17.60 -0.80 2.65
C ARG A 2 -18.39 -2.12 2.69
N ASN A 3 -17.75 -3.27 2.42
CA ASN A 3 -18.35 -4.61 2.54
C ASN A 3 -17.90 -5.35 3.82
N GLU A 4 -17.51 -4.60 4.86
CA GLU A 4 -17.02 -5.11 6.14
C GLU A 4 -15.83 -6.06 6.02
N HIS A 5 -15.03 -5.90 4.96
CA HIS A 5 -13.77 -6.62 4.83
C HIS A 5 -12.75 -6.07 5.84
N PRO A 6 -12.15 -6.92 6.69
CA PRO A 6 -11.12 -6.52 7.64
C PRO A 6 -9.86 -6.04 6.92
N VAL A 7 -9.23 -4.99 7.45
CA VAL A 7 -8.04 -4.37 6.85
C VAL A 7 -6.98 -4.09 7.92
N CYS A 8 -5.78 -4.62 7.68
CA CYS A 8 -4.57 -4.22 8.38
C CYS A 8 -3.84 -3.18 7.50
N PHE A 9 -3.89 -1.90 7.89
CA PHE A 9 -3.28 -0.82 7.14
C PHE A 9 -2.00 -0.36 7.86
N VAL A 10 -0.85 -0.59 7.23
CA VAL A 10 0.46 -0.09 7.64
C VAL A 10 0.77 1.19 6.87
N SER A 11 0.95 2.28 7.60
CA SER A 11 1.27 3.59 7.03
C SER A 11 2.72 3.99 7.33
N LEU A 12 3.53 4.19 6.29
CA LEU A 12 4.90 4.68 6.28
C LEU A 12 4.97 6.19 6.04
N SER A 13 4.08 6.73 5.20
CA SER A 13 4.25 8.10 4.67
C SER A 13 3.41 9.16 5.34
N GLN A 14 2.25 8.80 5.91
CA GLN A 14 1.28 9.76 6.45
C GLN A 14 0.65 9.27 7.75
N SER A 15 0.15 10.21 8.57
CA SER A 15 -0.53 9.83 9.82
C SER A 15 -1.94 9.27 9.59
N PHE A 16 -2.49 8.59 10.60
CA PHE A 16 -3.91 8.19 10.61
C PHE A 16 -4.84 9.38 10.36
N GLY A 17 -4.53 10.54 10.96
CA GLY A 17 -5.35 11.75 10.81
C GLY A 17 -5.44 12.20 9.35
N HIS A 18 -4.32 12.18 8.62
CA HIS A 18 -4.30 12.50 7.20
C HIS A 18 -5.20 11.55 6.39
N TYR A 19 -5.01 10.24 6.55
CA TYR A 19 -5.82 9.24 5.85
C TYR A 19 -7.29 9.32 6.20
N ASN A 20 -7.63 9.60 7.46
CA ASN A 20 -9.01 9.76 7.89
C ASN A 20 -9.67 10.98 7.23
N VAL A 21 -8.97 12.11 7.14
CA VAL A 21 -9.48 13.31 6.42
C VAL A 21 -9.73 12.99 4.96
N VAL A 22 -8.77 12.34 4.28
CA VAL A 22 -8.92 11.94 2.87
C VAL A 22 -10.13 11.01 2.73
N ALA A 23 -10.19 9.91 3.48
CA ALA A 23 -11.28 8.94 3.39
C ALA A 23 -12.66 9.53 3.74
N THR A 24 -12.72 10.50 4.66
CA THR A 24 -13.96 11.23 4.99
C THR A 24 -14.46 12.05 3.80
N LYS A 25 -13.59 12.67 3.00
CA LYS A 25 -13.98 13.35 1.76
C LYS A 25 -14.66 12.38 0.77
N TRP A 26 -14.24 11.12 0.77
CA TRP A 26 -14.84 10.03 -0.02
C TRP A 26 -16.02 9.33 0.69
N GLY A 27 -16.55 9.92 1.76
CA GLY A 27 -17.71 9.41 2.49
C GLY A 27 -17.46 8.10 3.25
N SER A 28 -16.21 7.81 3.63
CA SER A 28 -15.82 6.59 4.34
C SER A 28 -14.84 6.91 5.49
N PRO A 29 -15.29 7.55 6.58
CA PRO A 29 -14.41 7.92 7.68
C PRO A 29 -13.79 6.67 8.33
N LEU A 30 -12.46 6.64 8.46
CA LEU A 30 -11.70 5.49 8.96
C LEU A 30 -11.91 5.26 10.45
N THR A 31 -12.20 6.31 11.23
CA THR A 31 -12.47 6.19 12.68
C THR A 31 -13.60 5.20 12.96
N LEU A 32 -14.69 5.23 12.17
CA LEU A 32 -15.81 4.30 12.34
C LEU A 32 -15.39 2.84 12.16
N TYR A 33 -14.53 2.56 11.18
CA TYR A 33 -14.06 1.20 10.91
C TYR A 33 -13.03 0.71 11.94
N LYS A 34 -12.26 1.64 12.51
CA LYS A 34 -11.34 1.35 13.62
C LYS A 34 -12.11 1.01 14.91
N GLU A 35 -13.14 1.79 15.24
CA GLU A 35 -14.02 1.54 16.39
C GLU A 35 -14.80 0.23 16.27
N LYS A 36 -15.25 -0.11 15.05
CA LYS A 36 -15.87 -1.41 14.74
C LYS A 36 -14.90 -2.60 14.81
N GLY A 37 -13.61 -2.37 15.01
CA GLY A 37 -12.60 -3.44 15.06
C GLY A 37 -12.30 -4.10 13.72
N ILE A 38 -12.76 -3.55 12.59
CA ILE A 38 -12.48 -4.09 11.25
C ILE A 38 -11.26 -3.43 10.59
N LEU A 39 -10.75 -2.33 11.15
CA LEU A 39 -9.53 -1.66 10.71
C LEU A 39 -8.49 -1.68 11.83
N SER A 40 -7.37 -2.34 11.59
CA SER A 40 -6.16 -2.15 12.39
C SER A 40 -5.19 -1.24 11.63
N PHE A 41 -4.94 -0.05 12.18
CA PHE A 41 -4.00 0.91 11.61
C PHE A 41 -2.68 0.91 12.38
N ILE A 42 -1.55 0.84 11.65
CA ILE A 42 -0.19 0.91 12.18
C ILE A 42 0.47 2.15 11.59
N ASP A 43 0.77 3.14 12.43
CA ASP A 43 1.29 4.45 12.03
C ASP A 43 2.82 4.49 12.25
N ILE A 44 3.58 4.08 11.24
CA ILE A 44 5.04 4.00 11.34
C ILE A 44 5.67 5.39 11.47
N LEU A 45 5.12 6.40 10.81
CA LEU A 45 5.60 7.78 10.92
C LEU A 45 5.44 8.35 12.34
N SER A 46 4.36 8.00 13.05
CA SER A 46 4.19 8.42 14.44
C SER A 46 5.11 7.65 15.38
N MET A 47 5.25 6.34 15.16
CA MET A 47 6.18 5.50 15.94
C MET A 47 7.65 5.94 15.77
N THR A 48 8.06 6.41 14.59
CA THR A 48 9.43 6.93 14.37
C THR A 48 9.67 8.22 15.15
N ARG A 49 8.67 9.12 15.19
CA ARG A 49 8.76 10.40 15.92
C ARG A 49 8.88 10.19 17.41
N GLU A 50 8.10 9.26 17.97
CA GLU A 50 8.17 8.90 19.39
C GLU A 50 9.55 8.36 19.76
N CYS A 51 10.18 7.56 18.90
CA CYS A 51 11.54 7.08 19.11
C CYS A 51 12.64 8.13 19.01
N LEU A 52 12.42 9.22 18.29
CA LEU A 52 13.38 10.32 18.20
C LEU A 52 13.28 11.28 19.41
N GLY A 53 12.14 11.29 20.10
CA GLY A 53 11.85 12.21 21.19
C GLY A 53 12.06 11.64 22.60
N ASP A 54 12.15 10.32 22.74
CA ASP A 54 12.20 9.64 24.04
C ASP A 54 13.36 8.62 24.09
N ASP A 55 14.17 8.64 25.15
CA ASP A 55 15.28 7.69 25.40
C ASP A 55 14.79 6.24 25.66
N THR A 56 13.48 6.00 25.51
CA THR A 56 12.87 4.70 25.76
C THR A 56 12.90 3.82 24.50
N LYS A 57 13.49 2.63 24.67
CA LYS A 57 13.89 1.64 23.66
C LYS A 57 12.75 1.00 22.84
N ASN A 58 11.58 1.61 22.76
CA ASN A 58 10.35 0.88 22.44
C ASN A 58 10.16 0.57 20.94
N HIS A 59 10.77 1.30 19.99
CA HIS A 59 10.67 0.98 18.55
C HIS A 59 12.01 1.11 17.79
N SER A 60 13.05 0.39 18.23
CA SER A 60 14.40 0.40 17.63
C SER A 60 14.46 -0.01 16.15
N PHE A 61 13.43 -0.66 15.61
CA PHE A 61 13.38 -1.09 14.20
C PHE A 61 13.26 0.06 13.20
N LEU A 62 12.91 1.27 13.64
CA LEU A 62 12.57 2.36 12.71
C LEU A 62 13.75 3.16 12.20
N LEU A 63 14.91 3.05 12.87
CA LEU A 63 16.03 3.94 12.59
C LEU A 63 16.99 3.46 11.51
N GLY A 64 16.89 2.23 10.98
CA GLY A 64 17.75 1.70 9.89
C GLY A 64 19.27 1.63 10.19
N VAL A 65 19.71 2.35 11.23
CA VAL A 65 21.06 2.74 11.62
C VAL A 65 21.15 2.72 13.16
N SER A 66 20.43 1.80 13.81
CA SER A 66 20.68 1.52 15.23
C SER A 66 21.96 0.69 15.32
N ALA A 67 22.86 1.03 16.25
CA ALA A 67 24.10 0.32 16.54
C ALA A 67 23.90 -1.16 16.95
N ASN A 68 22.64 -1.61 17.04
CA ASN A 68 22.26 -3.00 17.19
C ASN A 68 21.43 -3.45 15.95
N PRO A 69 22.07 -4.03 14.91
CA PRO A 69 21.42 -4.43 13.64
C PRO A 69 20.37 -5.57 13.76
N LYS A 70 20.00 -5.93 15.00
CA LYS A 70 18.99 -6.95 15.33
C LYS A 70 17.62 -6.37 15.68
N GLY A 71 17.51 -5.06 15.93
CA GLY A 71 16.23 -4.33 16.02
C GLY A 71 15.65 -4.24 14.62
N SER A 72 14.95 -5.29 14.22
CA SER A 72 14.87 -5.72 12.82
C SER A 72 13.47 -5.50 12.28
N MET A 73 13.37 -5.36 10.95
CA MET A 73 12.13 -5.46 10.18
C MET A 73 11.25 -6.67 10.60
N LYS A 74 11.82 -7.66 11.30
CA LYS A 74 11.13 -8.74 12.01
C LYS A 74 10.16 -8.26 13.10
N GLU A 75 10.52 -7.29 13.94
CA GLU A 75 9.63 -6.75 14.99
C GLU A 75 8.37 -6.14 14.37
N LEU A 76 8.55 -5.41 13.27
CA LEU A 76 7.43 -4.89 12.50
C LEU A 76 6.59 -6.02 11.89
N ILE A 77 7.22 -7.04 11.31
CA ILE A 77 6.52 -8.23 10.80
C ILE A 77 5.68 -8.87 11.90
N ASP A 78 6.24 -9.03 13.10
CA ASP A 78 5.57 -9.69 14.21
C ASP A 78 4.42 -8.82 14.76
N LEU A 79 4.58 -7.49 14.80
CA LEU A 79 3.49 -6.55 15.10
C LEU A 79 2.37 -6.65 14.05
N ILE A 80 2.71 -6.66 12.75
CA ILE A 80 1.73 -6.78 11.67
C ILE A 80 0.98 -8.11 11.79
N LYS A 81 1.68 -9.23 12.01
CA LYS A 81 1.06 -10.54 12.25
C LYS A 81 0.11 -10.50 13.44
N GLN A 82 0.55 -9.97 14.59
CA GLN A 82 -0.31 -9.88 15.76
C GLN A 82 -1.60 -9.11 15.49
N LYS A 83 -1.50 -7.98 14.78
CA LYS A 83 -2.67 -7.17 14.41
C LYS A 83 -3.54 -7.87 13.37
N TYR A 84 -2.93 -8.55 12.40
CA TYR A 84 -3.60 -9.32 11.36
C TYR A 84 -4.38 -10.51 11.97
N ASP A 85 -3.76 -11.27 12.88
CA ASP A 85 -4.38 -12.43 13.52
C ASP A 85 -5.57 -12.00 14.40
N LYS A 86 -5.45 -10.87 15.12
CA LYS A 86 -6.59 -10.29 15.85
C LYS A 86 -7.76 -9.94 14.91
N LEU A 87 -7.48 -9.33 13.76
CA LEU A 87 -8.52 -9.04 12.77
C LEU A 87 -9.16 -10.33 12.23
N LYS A 88 -8.34 -11.34 11.98
CA LYS A 88 -8.73 -12.65 11.50
C LYS A 88 -9.64 -13.39 12.49
N GLU A 89 -9.40 -13.27 13.78
CA GLU A 89 -10.24 -13.86 14.84
C GLU A 89 -11.57 -13.11 15.02
N CYS A 90 -11.58 -11.79 14.87
CA CYS A 90 -12.78 -10.97 15.09
C CYS A 90 -13.73 -10.92 13.90
N THR A 91 -13.39 -11.51 12.75
CA THR A 91 -14.17 -11.37 11.52
C THR A 91 -14.26 -12.68 10.74
N SER A 92 -15.33 -12.82 9.95
CA SER A 92 -15.58 -14.01 9.13
C SER A 92 -14.88 -14.01 7.77
N LYS A 93 -13.97 -13.06 7.53
CA LYS A 93 -13.32 -12.84 6.23
C LYS A 93 -11.80 -12.77 6.41
N THR A 94 -11.06 -13.19 5.39
CA THR A 94 -9.61 -13.08 5.43
C THR A 94 -9.18 -11.61 5.30
N PRO A 95 -8.35 -11.08 6.22
CA PRO A 95 -7.96 -9.67 6.17
C PRO A 95 -7.11 -9.29 4.97
N VAL A 96 -7.28 -8.04 4.55
CA VAL A 96 -6.44 -7.39 3.54
C VAL A 96 -5.31 -6.65 4.25
N ILE A 97 -4.09 -6.80 3.75
CA ILE A 97 -2.96 -5.98 4.20
C ILE A 97 -2.75 -4.86 3.18
N ILE A 98 -2.72 -3.63 3.65
CA ILE A 98 -2.39 -2.44 2.84
C ILE A 98 -1.11 -1.83 3.40
N ILE A 99 -0.14 -1.55 2.53
CA ILE A 99 1.07 -0.78 2.87
C ILE A 99 1.20 0.40 1.92
N ASP A 100 1.28 1.62 2.44
CA ASP A 100 1.58 2.77 1.59
C ASP A 100 3.10 2.90 1.35
N ASN A 101 3.46 3.32 0.14
CA ASN A 101 4.80 3.72 -0.27
C ASN A 101 5.97 2.85 0.25
N LEU A 102 6.05 1.58 -0.18
CA LEU A 102 7.15 0.67 0.18
C LEU A 102 8.53 1.20 -0.20
N SER A 103 8.64 2.11 -1.18
CA SER A 103 9.91 2.70 -1.58
C SER A 103 10.60 3.47 -0.46
N LEU A 104 9.84 3.95 0.54
CA LEU A 104 10.40 4.61 1.72
C LEU A 104 11.32 3.70 2.54
N TRP A 105 11.15 2.38 2.49
CA TRP A 105 12.06 1.47 3.18
C TRP A 105 13.49 1.57 2.63
N ILE A 106 13.61 1.72 1.30
CA ILE A 106 14.90 1.92 0.64
C ILE A 106 15.45 3.30 1.05
N ASP A 107 14.61 4.33 1.06
CA ASP A 107 15.01 5.70 1.44
C ASP A 107 15.57 5.79 2.87
N ILE A 108 15.05 5.00 3.81
CA ILE A 108 15.54 4.96 5.20
C ILE A 108 16.69 3.96 5.43
N GLY A 109 17.23 3.37 4.36
CA GLY A 109 18.45 2.57 4.39
C GLY A 109 18.28 1.06 4.51
N TYR A 110 17.07 0.52 4.37
CA TYR A 110 16.91 -0.93 4.28
C TYR A 110 17.40 -1.45 2.94
N SER A 111 18.13 -2.57 2.97
CA SER A 111 18.54 -3.24 1.74
C SER A 111 17.33 -3.80 0.98
N ILE A 112 17.43 -3.83 -0.35
CA ILE A 112 16.40 -4.42 -1.22
C ILE A 112 16.01 -5.85 -0.82
N ASN A 113 16.99 -6.65 -0.38
CA ASN A 113 16.75 -8.03 0.08
C ASN A 113 15.89 -8.09 1.34
N GLN A 114 16.06 -7.15 2.28
CA GLN A 114 15.22 -7.06 3.47
C GLN A 114 13.79 -6.67 3.11
N VAL A 115 13.60 -5.72 2.20
CA VAL A 115 12.27 -5.29 1.73
C VAL A 115 11.56 -6.40 0.97
N ILE A 116 12.26 -7.11 0.07
CA ILE A 116 11.71 -8.28 -0.63
C ILE A 116 11.35 -9.39 0.37
N HIS A 117 12.18 -9.65 1.36
CA HIS A 117 11.86 -10.63 2.41
C HIS A 117 10.60 -10.25 3.18
N PHE A 118 10.48 -8.98 3.56
CA PHE A 118 9.30 -8.43 4.24
C PHE A 118 8.02 -8.63 3.42
N VAL A 119 8.03 -8.22 2.15
CA VAL A 119 6.91 -8.43 1.22
C VAL A 119 6.53 -9.92 1.12
N ASN A 120 7.51 -10.81 0.96
CA ASN A 120 7.27 -12.25 0.86
C ASN A 120 6.64 -12.85 2.11
N VAL A 121 7.02 -12.35 3.29
CA VAL A 121 6.41 -12.81 4.55
C VAL A 121 4.95 -12.36 4.62
N LEU A 122 4.65 -11.12 4.25
CA LEU A 122 3.27 -10.60 4.26
C LEU A 122 2.39 -11.24 3.19
N ASN A 123 2.92 -11.46 1.99
CA ASN A 123 2.19 -12.15 0.92
C ASN A 123 1.81 -13.58 1.36
N ARG A 124 2.72 -14.31 2.00
CA ARG A 124 2.41 -15.64 2.57
C ARG A 124 1.43 -15.58 3.74
N LEU A 125 1.34 -14.46 4.46
CA LEU A 125 0.38 -14.29 5.54
C LEU A 125 -1.05 -14.16 5.00
N VAL A 126 -1.25 -13.36 3.94
CA VAL A 126 -2.58 -13.16 3.33
C VAL A 126 -3.07 -14.38 2.54
N LEU A 127 -2.15 -15.14 1.94
CA LEU A 127 -2.48 -16.35 1.19
C LEU A 127 -2.94 -17.53 2.06
N LYS A 128 -2.77 -17.46 3.39
CA LYS A 128 -3.24 -18.49 4.31
C LYS A 128 -4.70 -18.23 4.68
N PRO A 129 -5.66 -19.04 4.19
CA PRO A 129 -7.07 -18.83 4.49
C PRO A 129 -7.35 -18.86 5.99
N SER A 130 -8.43 -18.22 6.39
CA SER A 130 -8.91 -18.27 7.78
C SER A 130 -9.64 -19.57 8.08
N GLN A 131 -10.30 -20.12 7.07
CA GLN A 131 -11.00 -21.40 7.09
C GLN A 131 -10.82 -22.07 5.73
N PRO A 132 -10.97 -23.40 5.62
CA PRO A 132 -10.81 -24.12 4.34
C PRO A 132 -11.69 -23.57 3.22
N ASP A 133 -12.85 -23.00 3.57
CA ASP A 133 -13.87 -22.51 2.63
C ASP A 133 -13.77 -21.01 2.33
N LEU A 134 -12.82 -20.29 2.94
CA LEU A 134 -12.66 -18.85 2.75
C LEU A 134 -11.62 -18.54 1.68
N GLU A 135 -11.91 -17.50 0.90
CA GLU A 135 -10.96 -16.96 -0.07
C GLU A 135 -9.70 -16.42 0.63
N ALA A 136 -8.58 -16.48 -0.10
CA ALA A 136 -7.33 -15.87 0.34
C ALA A 136 -7.50 -14.34 0.49
N GLY A 137 -6.74 -13.77 1.43
CA GLY A 137 -6.65 -12.32 1.58
C GLY A 137 -5.90 -11.67 0.43
N SER A 138 -5.82 -10.35 0.45
CA SER A 138 -5.07 -9.58 -0.54
C SER A 138 -3.96 -8.76 0.12
N PHE A 139 -2.84 -8.64 -0.58
CA PHE A 139 -1.77 -7.72 -0.23
C PHE A 139 -1.76 -6.58 -1.24
N ILE A 140 -1.94 -5.35 -0.77
CA ILE A 140 -1.98 -4.15 -1.60
C ILE A 140 -0.85 -3.24 -1.16
N SER A 141 -0.07 -2.77 -2.12
CA SER A 141 0.99 -1.82 -1.84
C SER A 141 1.07 -0.70 -2.86
N ASN A 142 1.43 0.50 -2.41
CA ASN A 142 1.91 1.57 -3.26
C ASN A 142 3.45 1.61 -3.25
N LEU A 143 4.06 1.99 -4.36
CA LEU A 143 5.51 2.16 -4.50
C LEU A 143 5.84 3.07 -5.68
N ASP A 144 6.99 3.73 -5.61
CA ASP A 144 7.61 4.46 -6.71
C ASP A 144 8.15 3.46 -7.75
N SER A 145 7.99 3.78 -9.05
CA SER A 145 8.57 2.99 -10.13
C SER A 145 10.09 3.11 -10.22
N GLY A 146 10.68 4.14 -9.60
CA GLY A 146 12.12 4.41 -9.61
C GLY A 146 12.65 4.93 -10.95
N LEU A 147 11.81 4.97 -11.99
CA LEU A 147 12.18 5.32 -13.35
C LEU A 147 12.57 6.80 -13.53
N THR A 148 12.19 7.66 -12.60
CA THR A 148 12.44 9.11 -12.67
C THR A 148 13.71 9.56 -11.95
N HIS A 149 14.30 8.70 -11.12
CA HIS A 149 15.35 9.09 -10.16
C HIS A 149 16.65 8.29 -10.28
N ASP A 150 16.78 7.44 -11.30
CA ASP A 150 17.93 6.53 -11.50
C ASP A 150 18.27 5.68 -10.25
N ASP A 151 17.27 5.43 -9.40
CA ASP A 151 17.40 4.62 -8.21
C ASP A 151 17.23 3.14 -8.58
N ILE A 152 18.36 2.44 -8.64
CA ILE A 152 18.44 1.03 -9.03
C ILE A 152 17.63 0.15 -8.06
N ASP A 153 17.70 0.41 -6.75
CA ASP A 153 17.05 -0.44 -5.75
C ASP A 153 15.53 -0.28 -5.79
N LYS A 154 15.03 0.95 -5.95
CA LYS A 154 13.59 1.20 -6.18
C LYS A 154 13.11 0.59 -7.49
N THR A 155 13.91 0.68 -8.56
CA THR A 155 13.59 0.05 -9.84
C THR A 155 13.52 -1.47 -9.74
N VAL A 156 14.43 -2.09 -8.99
CA VAL A 156 14.43 -3.54 -8.72
C VAL A 156 13.20 -3.92 -7.90
N LEU A 157 12.86 -3.15 -6.86
CA LEU A 157 11.66 -3.37 -6.05
C LEU A 157 10.39 -3.28 -6.90
N TRP A 158 10.28 -2.27 -7.77
CA TRP A 158 9.15 -2.10 -8.68
C TRP A 158 9.00 -3.25 -9.66
N LYS A 159 10.09 -3.70 -10.29
CA LYS A 159 10.08 -4.87 -11.18
C LYS A 159 9.62 -6.11 -10.41
N TYR A 160 10.20 -6.34 -9.23
CA TYR A 160 9.85 -7.48 -8.38
C TYR A 160 8.35 -7.50 -8.03
N MET A 161 7.83 -6.37 -7.55
CA MET A 161 6.41 -6.23 -7.21
C MET A 161 5.50 -6.42 -8.42
N SER A 162 5.87 -5.85 -9.58
CA SER A 162 5.10 -5.99 -10.82
C SER A 162 5.04 -7.44 -11.31
N HIS A 163 6.13 -8.20 -11.16
CA HIS A 163 6.15 -9.62 -11.50
C HIS A 163 5.35 -10.48 -10.53
N MET A 164 5.34 -10.15 -9.24
CA MET A 164 4.63 -10.92 -8.21
C MET A 164 3.14 -10.61 -8.16
N SER A 165 2.72 -9.42 -8.55
CA SER A 165 1.33 -8.98 -8.46
C SER A 165 0.43 -9.65 -9.50
N ASP A 166 -0.82 -9.92 -9.13
CA ASP A 166 -1.86 -10.35 -10.08
C ASP A 166 -2.41 -9.18 -10.90
N MET A 167 -2.36 -7.98 -10.31
CA MET A 167 -2.76 -6.72 -10.92
C MET A 167 -1.83 -5.58 -10.49
N THR A 168 -1.47 -4.73 -11.45
CA THR A 168 -0.70 -3.50 -11.23
C THR A 168 -1.52 -2.32 -11.72
N ILE A 169 -1.59 -1.26 -10.92
CA ILE A 169 -2.23 0.01 -11.27
C ILE A 169 -1.14 1.08 -11.28
N GLU A 170 -0.83 1.59 -12.47
CA GLU A 170 0.15 2.64 -12.67
C GLU A 170 -0.57 3.97 -12.93
N VAL A 171 -0.23 5.00 -12.16
CA VAL A 171 -0.78 6.35 -12.29
C VAL A 171 0.33 7.28 -12.73
N SER A 172 0.10 8.02 -13.83
CA SER A 172 1.08 8.96 -14.38
C SER A 172 0.40 10.22 -14.93
N GLY A 173 1.19 11.28 -15.08
CA GLY A 173 0.77 12.48 -15.82
C GLY A 173 0.55 12.19 -17.31
N LEU A 174 -0.02 13.16 -18.02
CA LEU A 174 -0.10 13.08 -19.49
C LEU A 174 1.25 13.37 -20.11
N ASP A 175 1.58 12.65 -21.19
CA ASP A 175 2.83 12.87 -21.94
C ASP A 175 2.87 14.26 -22.59
N SER A 176 1.70 14.86 -22.83
CA SER A 176 1.53 16.22 -23.37
C SER A 176 1.62 17.34 -22.31
N GLY A 177 1.78 17.00 -21.03
CA GLY A 177 1.78 17.95 -19.94
C GLY A 177 0.39 18.23 -19.35
N PHE A 178 0.24 19.37 -18.68
CA PHE A 178 -0.95 19.69 -17.89
C PHE A 178 -2.19 19.97 -18.75
N CYS A 179 -3.34 19.40 -18.37
CA CYS A 179 -4.65 19.73 -18.93
C CYS A 179 -5.65 19.99 -17.81
N LYS A 180 -6.47 21.05 -17.97
CA LYS A 180 -7.49 21.43 -16.99
C LYS A 180 -8.60 20.39 -16.83
N GLU A 181 -8.89 19.65 -17.90
CA GLU A 181 -9.99 18.68 -17.93
C GLU A 181 -9.53 17.24 -17.74
N VAL A 182 -8.24 16.97 -17.97
CA VAL A 182 -7.65 15.64 -17.87
C VAL A 182 -6.39 15.72 -17.01
N HIS A 183 -6.43 15.13 -15.82
CA HIS A 183 -5.34 15.28 -14.85
C HIS A 183 -4.22 14.24 -15.03
N GLY A 184 -4.50 13.15 -15.72
CA GLY A 184 -3.50 12.12 -15.98
C GLY A 184 -4.08 10.87 -16.64
N LYS A 185 -3.28 9.81 -16.64
CA LYS A 185 -3.64 8.48 -17.11
C LYS A 185 -3.43 7.42 -16.04
N ILE A 186 -4.25 6.38 -16.12
CA ILE A 186 -4.15 5.16 -15.32
C ILE A 186 -3.97 4.00 -16.29
N LYS A 187 -2.93 3.21 -16.07
CA LYS A 187 -2.72 1.93 -16.75
C LYS A 187 -2.96 0.81 -15.76
N VAL A 188 -3.99 0.01 -16.01
CA VAL A 188 -4.29 -1.20 -15.25
C VAL A 188 -3.76 -2.39 -16.03
N SER A 189 -2.85 -3.16 -15.44
CA SER A 189 -2.29 -4.37 -16.03
C SER A 189 -2.60 -5.56 -15.15
N TRP A 190 -2.98 -6.71 -15.72
CA TRP A 190 -3.27 -7.93 -14.97
C TRP A 190 -2.86 -9.16 -15.77
N LYS A 191 -2.67 -10.29 -15.07
CA LYS A 191 -2.38 -11.58 -15.70
C LYS A 191 -3.70 -12.27 -16.06
N ASP A 192 -3.83 -12.73 -17.31
CA ASP A 192 -4.95 -13.58 -17.72
C ASP A 192 -4.74 -15.03 -17.24
N SER A 193 -5.70 -15.92 -17.55
CA SER A 193 -5.63 -17.34 -17.19
C SER A 193 -4.44 -18.09 -17.82
N LEU A 194 -3.81 -17.51 -18.85
CA LEU A 194 -2.62 -18.03 -19.53
C LEU A 194 -1.34 -17.34 -19.04
N LEU A 195 -1.41 -16.58 -17.94
CA LEU A 195 -0.33 -15.75 -17.40
C LEU A 195 0.17 -14.68 -18.37
N LYS A 196 -0.57 -14.36 -19.43
CA LYS A 196 -0.24 -13.26 -20.34
C LYS A 196 -0.68 -11.95 -19.69
N ILE A 197 0.20 -10.96 -19.76
CA ILE A 197 -0.08 -9.63 -19.23
C ILE A 197 -0.99 -8.89 -20.21
N THR A 198 -2.21 -8.62 -19.78
CA THR A 198 -3.16 -7.74 -20.47
C THR A 198 -3.16 -6.39 -19.78
N SER A 199 -3.35 -5.30 -20.54
CA SER A 199 -3.46 -3.96 -19.95
C SER A 199 -4.54 -3.10 -20.61
N ARG A 200 -5.08 -2.16 -19.83
CA ARG A 200 -5.98 -1.09 -20.29
C ARG A 200 -5.48 0.24 -19.78
N ILE A 201 -5.48 1.22 -20.68
CA ILE A 201 -5.11 2.61 -20.37
C ILE A 201 -6.39 3.45 -20.42
N MET A 202 -6.60 4.25 -19.38
CA MET A 202 -7.69 5.20 -19.25
C MET A 202 -7.13 6.56 -18.85
N GLN A 203 -7.84 7.61 -19.18
CA GLN A 203 -7.58 8.95 -18.65
C GLN A 203 -8.48 9.22 -17.44
N PHE A 204 -8.04 10.08 -16.54
CA PHE A 204 -8.81 10.42 -15.36
C PHE A 204 -8.91 11.92 -15.12
N ARG A 205 -10.04 12.32 -14.51
CA ARG A 205 -10.26 13.64 -13.94
C ARG A 205 -10.66 13.48 -12.48
N VAL A 206 -9.93 14.16 -11.61
CA VAL A 206 -10.24 14.24 -10.18
C VAL A 206 -11.28 15.34 -9.97
N MET A 207 -12.39 14.99 -9.35
CA MET A 207 -13.43 15.91 -8.88
C MET A 207 -13.41 15.95 -7.35
N ASP A 208 -14.18 16.84 -6.74
CA ASP A 208 -14.13 17.06 -5.28
C ASP A 208 -14.34 15.79 -4.43
N LYS A 209 -15.20 14.87 -4.88
CA LYS A 209 -15.56 13.63 -4.15
C LYS A 209 -15.60 12.38 -5.03
N SER A 210 -15.12 12.47 -6.27
CA SER A 210 -15.23 11.41 -7.27
C SER A 210 -14.07 11.47 -8.26
N ILE A 211 -13.78 10.34 -8.90
CA ILE A 211 -12.83 10.27 -10.01
C ILE A 211 -13.63 9.83 -11.24
N ALA A 212 -13.58 10.61 -12.31
CA ALA A 212 -14.11 10.22 -13.61
C ALA A 212 -13.02 9.50 -14.42
N LEU A 213 -13.35 8.35 -14.98
CA LEU A 213 -12.49 7.57 -15.86
C LEU A 213 -13.08 7.56 -17.26
N PHE A 214 -12.25 7.78 -18.28
CA PHE A 214 -12.69 7.79 -19.68
C PHE A 214 -11.62 7.16 -20.57
N ALA A 215 -12.07 6.60 -21.70
CA ALA A 215 -11.17 6.08 -22.71
C ALA A 215 -10.34 7.22 -23.31
N SER A 216 -9.10 6.91 -23.72
CA SER A 216 -8.25 7.90 -24.38
C SER A 216 -8.93 8.44 -25.63
N GLY A 217 -9.02 9.77 -25.76
CA GLY A 217 -9.66 10.43 -26.92
C GLY A 217 -11.16 10.74 -26.77
N MET A 218 -11.79 10.37 -25.65
CA MET A 218 -13.23 10.65 -25.39
C MET A 218 -13.45 11.85 -24.46
N SER A 219 -12.42 12.64 -24.16
CA SER A 219 -12.54 13.86 -23.35
C SER A 219 -13.09 15.01 -24.18
N SER A 220 -14.02 15.80 -23.61
CA SER A 220 -14.58 17.00 -24.24
C SER A 220 -13.54 18.04 -24.67
N ALA A 221 -12.33 18.01 -24.10
CA ALA A 221 -11.22 18.88 -24.50
C ALA A 221 -10.50 18.44 -25.79
N VAL A 222 -10.83 17.27 -26.34
CA VAL A 222 -10.16 16.66 -27.51
C VAL A 222 -11.13 16.51 -28.71
N ILE A 223 -12.39 16.94 -28.56
CA ILE A 223 -13.41 16.98 -29.63
C ILE A 223 -13.75 18.43 -29.95
#